data_AF-A0A3S4H931-F1
#
_entry.id   AF-A0A3S4H931-F1
#
_cell.length_a   1.000
_cell.length_b   1.000
_cell.length_c   1.000
_cell.angle_alpha   90.00
_cell.angle_beta   90.00
_cell.angle_gamma   90.00
#
_symmetry.space_group_name_H-M   'P 1'
#
loop_
_entity.id
_entity.type
_entity.pdbx_description
1 polymer ?
#
loop_
_entity_poly.entity_id
_entity_poly.type
_entity_poly.pdbx_seq_one_letter_code
_entity_poly.pdbx_strand_id
1 'polypeptide(L)'
;MAAMPQNRICACCELHMDIRPLPGMTLNDLNGLLGEALAPVSERWPGRLTVSELHPPIPGYECPPDHKLVQVVEKLLGAQTDVVNYCTEAPFIQTLCPTLVLGPGSINQAHQPDEYLETRFIKPTRELISQVVHHFCWH
;
A
#
# COMPACT_ATOMS: atom_id res chain seq x y z
N MET A 1 -27.06 11.66 -9.17
CA MET A 1 -27.03 11.10 -10.54
C MET A 1 -28.44 10.71 -10.93
N ALA A 2 -28.99 11.28 -12.00
CA ALA A 2 -30.28 10.84 -12.52
C ALA A 2 -30.13 9.43 -13.11
N ALA A 3 -31.02 8.50 -12.74
CA ALA A 3 -31.01 7.15 -13.27
C ALA A 3 -31.18 7.19 -14.80
N MET A 4 -30.28 6.54 -15.54
CA MET A 4 -30.40 6.47 -17.00
C MET A 4 -31.56 5.51 -17.37
N PRO A 5 -32.43 5.88 -18.34
CA PRO A 5 -33.51 5.02 -18.79
C PRO A 5 -32.95 3.74 -19.44
N GLN A 6 -33.60 2.60 -19.16
CA GLN A 6 -33.15 1.25 -19.55
C GLN A 6 -33.00 1.01 -21.06
N ASN A 7 -33.59 1.88 -21.91
CA ASN A 7 -33.55 1.79 -23.37
C ASN A 7 -32.53 2.75 -24.01
N ARG A 8 -31.43 3.07 -23.31
CA ARG A 8 -30.36 3.93 -23.83
C ARG A 8 -29.01 3.22 -23.70
N ILE A 9 -28.30 3.11 -24.80
CA ILE A 9 -26.91 2.63 -24.81
C ILE A 9 -26.04 3.67 -24.08
N CYS A 10 -25.22 3.22 -23.14
CA CYS A 10 -24.32 4.10 -22.40
C CYS A 10 -23.33 4.78 -23.36
N ALA A 11 -23.24 6.11 -23.30
CA ALA A 11 -22.34 6.87 -24.17
C ALA A 11 -20.87 6.83 -23.70
N CYS A 12 -20.64 6.64 -22.39
CA CYS A 12 -19.31 6.60 -21.78
C CYS A 12 -19.37 5.75 -20.51
N CYS A 13 -18.37 4.90 -20.32
CA CYS A 13 -18.15 4.17 -19.08
C CYS A 13 -16.76 4.50 -18.56
N GLU A 14 -16.65 4.64 -17.24
CA GLU A 14 -15.39 4.84 -16.55
C GLU A 14 -15.16 3.67 -15.59
N LEU A 15 -13.92 3.20 -15.52
CA LEU A 15 -13.50 2.16 -14.59
C LEU A 15 -12.26 2.65 -13.85
N HIS A 16 -12.35 2.69 -12.53
CA HIS A 16 -11.19 2.89 -11.67
C HIS A 16 -10.73 1.54 -11.16
N MET A 17 -9.42 1.32 -11.21
CA MET A 17 -8.79 0.07 -10.81
C MET A 17 -7.53 0.37 -10.02
N ASP A 18 -7.38 -0.29 -8.87
CA ASP A 18 -6.14 -0.32 -8.08
C ASP A 18 -5.41 -1.63 -8.41
N ILE A 19 -4.12 -1.56 -8.72
CA ILE A 19 -3.26 -2.72 -9.01
C ILE A 19 -2.04 -2.65 -8.11
N ARG A 20 -1.76 -3.76 -7.42
CA ARG A 20 -0.58 -3.92 -6.57
C ARG A 20 0.38 -4.90 -7.23
N PRO A 21 1.62 -4.49 -7.57
CA PRO A 21 2.61 -5.40 -8.13
C PRO A 21 2.99 -6.48 -7.10
N LEU A 22 3.26 -7.68 -7.61
CA LEU A 22 3.90 -8.72 -6.80
C LEU A 22 5.38 -8.37 -6.58
N PRO A 23 6.04 -8.94 -5.54
CA PRO A 23 7.47 -8.76 -5.35
C PRO A 23 8.27 -9.05 -6.63
N GLY A 24 9.10 -8.09 -7.04
CA GLY A 24 9.92 -8.17 -8.26
C GLY A 24 9.24 -7.66 -9.55
N MET A 25 7.95 -7.33 -9.53
CA MET A 25 7.29 -6.69 -10.67
C MET A 25 7.45 -5.17 -10.61
N THR A 26 7.74 -4.58 -11.77
CA THR A 26 7.74 -3.13 -11.94
C THR A 26 6.37 -2.64 -12.41
N LEU A 27 6.12 -1.34 -12.27
CA LEU A 27 4.90 -0.72 -12.81
C LEU A 27 4.87 -0.75 -14.34
N ASN A 28 6.04 -0.73 -14.97
CA ASN A 28 6.13 -0.88 -16.43
C ASN A 28 5.67 -2.27 -16.87
N ASP A 29 5.99 -3.32 -16.10
CA ASP A 29 5.51 -4.68 -16.38
C ASP A 29 3.98 -4.74 -16.30
N LEU A 30 3.39 -4.12 -15.27
CA LEU A 30 1.93 -4.03 -15.12
C LEU A 30 1.27 -3.24 -16.26
N ASN A 31 1.84 -2.10 -16.64
CA ASN A 31 1.35 -1.30 -17.76
C ASN A 31 1.44 -2.06 -19.08
N GLY A 32 2.50 -2.85 -19.28
CA GLY A 32 2.65 -3.74 -20.42
C GLY A 32 1.55 -4.81 -20.47
N LEU A 33 1.35 -5.53 -19.37
CA LEU A 33 0.29 -6.55 -19.24
C LEU A 33 -1.11 -5.97 -19.49
N LEU A 34 -1.37 -4.78 -18.97
CA LEU A 34 -2.64 -4.08 -19.20
C LEU A 34 -2.81 -3.71 -20.68
N GLY A 35 -1.75 -3.23 -21.32
CA GLY A 35 -1.73 -2.93 -22.75
C GLY A 35 -2.01 -4.17 -23.61
N GLU A 36 -1.34 -5.28 -23.33
CA GLU A 36 -1.54 -6.56 -24.02
C GLU A 36 -2.97 -7.08 -23.86
N ALA A 37 -3.52 -7.05 -22.65
CA ALA A 37 -4.88 -7.49 -22.36
C ALA A 37 -5.94 -6.63 -23.09
N LEU A 38 -5.66 -5.34 -23.28
CA LEU A 38 -6.57 -4.38 -23.92
C LEU A 38 -6.34 -4.22 -25.43
N ALA A 39 -5.30 -4.83 -26.00
CA ALA A 39 -5.00 -4.74 -27.43
C ALA A 39 -6.18 -5.17 -28.33
N PRO A 40 -6.87 -6.30 -28.08
CA PRO A 40 -8.01 -6.71 -28.92
C PRO A 40 -9.18 -5.71 -28.91
N VAL A 41 -9.40 -5.03 -27.78
CA VAL A 41 -10.44 -4.00 -27.65
C VAL A 41 -10.04 -2.74 -28.42
N SER A 42 -8.78 -2.34 -28.29
CA SER A 42 -8.22 -1.15 -28.93
C SER A 42 -8.19 -1.29 -30.46
N GLU A 43 -7.83 -2.47 -30.97
CA GLU A 43 -7.86 -2.80 -32.41
C GLU A 43 -9.28 -2.80 -32.97
N ARG A 44 -10.23 -3.39 -32.23
CA ARG A 44 -11.63 -3.45 -32.66
C ARG A 44 -12.31 -2.09 -32.65
N TRP A 45 -11.94 -1.20 -31.71
CA TRP A 45 -12.57 0.11 -31.52
C TRP A 45 -11.53 1.24 -31.37
N PRO A 46 -10.86 1.65 -32.45
CA PRO A 46 -9.81 2.67 -32.39
C PRO A 46 -10.31 4.00 -31.82
N GLY A 47 -9.56 4.57 -30.87
CA GLY A 47 -9.88 5.85 -30.23
C GLY A 47 -11.05 5.82 -29.24
N ARG A 48 -11.56 4.63 -28.88
CA ARG A 48 -12.67 4.47 -27.92
C ARG A 48 -12.23 4.04 -26.52
N LEU A 49 -10.95 3.72 -26.34
CA LEU A 49 -10.36 3.36 -25.06
C LEU A 49 -9.27 4.36 -24.72
N THR A 50 -9.24 4.80 -23.47
CA THR A 50 -8.16 5.62 -22.92
C THR A 50 -7.81 5.05 -21.56
N VAL A 51 -6.51 4.84 -21.33
CA VAL A 51 -5.97 4.41 -20.05
C VAL A 51 -5.06 5.52 -19.56
N SER A 52 -5.28 5.96 -18.33
CA SER A 52 -4.50 7.02 -17.70
C SER A 52 -4.33 6.72 -16.22
N GLU A 53 -3.20 7.13 -15.66
CA GLU A 53 -2.96 7.07 -14.23
C GLU A 53 -3.83 8.09 -13.50
N LEU A 54 -4.56 7.67 -12.47
CA LEU A 54 -5.36 8.59 -11.64
C LEU A 54 -4.48 9.43 -10.71
N HIS A 55 -3.36 8.85 -10.27
CA HIS A 55 -2.39 9.47 -9.37
C HIS A 55 -1.01 8.87 -9.63
N PRO A 56 0.07 9.58 -9.25
CA PRO A 56 1.41 9.00 -9.28
C PRO A 56 1.45 7.69 -8.49
N PRO A 57 2.21 6.69 -8.96
CA PRO A 57 2.31 5.43 -8.28
C PRO A 57 3.14 5.55 -7.00
N ILE A 58 2.81 4.73 -6.00
CA ILE A 58 3.60 4.61 -4.77
C ILE A 58 4.56 3.43 -4.93
N PRO A 59 5.88 3.64 -4.86
CA PRO A 59 6.84 2.55 -5.01
C PRO A 59 6.76 1.59 -3.82
N GLY A 60 7.06 0.32 -4.05
CA GLY A 60 7.36 -0.61 -2.95
C GLY A 60 8.63 -0.16 -2.22
N TYR A 61 8.74 -0.54 -0.96
CA TYR A 61 9.95 -0.30 -0.18
C TYR A 61 10.25 -1.47 0.76
N GLU A 62 11.52 -1.56 1.16
CA GLU A 62 11.98 -2.50 2.17
C GLU A 62 13.07 -1.80 2.99
N CYS A 63 13.02 -1.97 4.32
CA CYS A 63 14.18 -1.69 5.16
C CYS A 63 15.02 -2.98 5.20
N PRO A 64 16.33 -2.95 4.91
CA PRO A 64 17.14 -4.16 4.86
C PRO A 64 16.98 -4.99 6.14
N PRO A 65 16.69 -6.31 6.07
CA PRO A 65 16.44 -7.13 7.25
C PRO A 65 17.62 -7.17 8.24
N ASP A 66 18.84 -6.97 7.77
CA ASP A 66 20.06 -6.90 8.57
C ASP A 66 20.35 -5.51 9.14
N HIS A 67 19.52 -4.50 8.83
CA HIS A 67 19.70 -3.16 9.33
C HIS A 67 19.51 -3.07 10.85
N LYS A 68 20.35 -2.28 11.52
CA LYS A 68 20.32 -2.12 12.99
C LYS A 68 18.94 -1.75 13.54
N LEU A 69 18.18 -0.91 12.81
CA LEU A 69 16.81 -0.53 13.16
C LEU A 69 15.90 -1.76 13.31
N VAL A 70 15.94 -2.68 12.33
CA VAL A 70 15.14 -3.91 12.33
C VAL A 70 15.51 -4.77 13.52
N GLN A 71 16.79 -5.07 13.70
CA GLN A 71 17.27 -5.92 14.80
C GLN A 71 16.88 -5.40 16.19
N VAL A 72 16.96 -4.08 16.40
CA VAL A 72 16.56 -3.46 17.68
C VAL A 72 15.06 -3.57 17.90
N VAL A 73 14.25 -3.22 16.90
CA VAL A 73 12.79 -3.26 17.02
C VAL A 73 12.28 -4.68 17.21
N GLU A 74 12.79 -5.65 16.45
CA GLU A 74 12.43 -7.06 16.61
C GLU A 74 12.78 -7.60 18.00
N LYS A 75 13.97 -7.22 18.52
CA LYS A 75 14.39 -7.61 19.87
C LYS A 75 13.50 -7.02 20.97
N LEU A 76 13.09 -5.75 20.84
CA LEU A 76 12.21 -5.10 21.81
C LEU A 76 10.77 -5.66 21.74
N LEU A 77 10.30 -5.94 20.52
CA LEU A 77 8.96 -6.47 20.27
C LEU A 77 8.84 -7.98 20.60
N GLY A 78 9.95 -8.72 20.49
CA GLY A 78 9.94 -10.18 20.59
C GLY A 78 9.28 -10.86 19.40
N ALA A 79 9.20 -10.19 18.25
CA ALA A 79 8.59 -10.68 17.02
C ALA A 79 9.40 -10.23 15.80
N GLN A 80 9.38 -11.03 14.74
CA GLN A 80 10.02 -10.68 13.47
C GLN A 80 9.17 -9.69 12.68
N THR A 81 9.84 -8.87 11.88
CA THR A 81 9.23 -8.03 10.86
C THR A 81 8.59 -8.88 9.77
N ASP A 82 7.55 -8.34 9.14
CA ASP A 82 6.80 -9.03 8.09
C ASP A 82 6.46 -8.05 6.96
N VAL A 83 6.12 -8.60 5.80
CA VAL A 83 5.75 -7.84 4.60
C VAL A 83 4.24 -7.71 4.54
N VAL A 84 3.78 -6.50 4.20
CA VAL A 84 2.37 -6.15 4.14
C VAL A 84 2.02 -5.57 2.77
N ASN A 85 0.81 -5.88 2.28
CA ASN A 85 0.35 -5.46 0.95
C ASN A 85 -0.52 -4.19 1.00
N TYR A 86 -0.13 -3.22 1.82
CA TYR A 86 -0.75 -1.90 1.87
C TYR A 86 0.28 -0.80 1.65
N CYS A 87 -0.20 0.37 1.22
CA CYS A 87 0.66 1.51 0.94
C CYS A 87 0.80 2.40 2.19
N THR A 88 1.97 2.97 2.37
CA THR A 88 2.26 4.03 3.36
C THR A 88 3.19 5.05 2.73
N GLU A 89 3.55 6.08 3.48
CA GLU A 89 4.52 7.11 3.10
C GLU A 89 5.98 6.65 3.26
N ALA A 90 6.20 5.46 3.82
CA ALA A 90 7.51 4.92 4.13
C ALA A 90 8.48 4.86 2.93
N PRO A 91 8.06 4.54 1.69
CA PRO A 91 8.96 4.60 0.53
C PRO A 91 9.57 5.99 0.30
N PHE A 92 8.81 7.05 0.59
CA PHE A 92 9.29 8.43 0.42
C PHE A 92 10.21 8.83 1.58
N ILE A 93 9.86 8.47 2.81
CA ILE A 93 10.68 8.74 4.00
C ILE A 93 12.00 7.97 3.94
N GLN A 94 11.99 6.76 3.37
CA GLN A 94 13.16 5.90 3.21
C GLN A 94 14.30 6.56 2.39
N THR A 95 13.98 7.54 1.56
CA THR A 95 14.98 8.34 0.82
C THR A 95 15.81 9.25 1.73
N LEU A 96 15.31 9.51 2.95
CA LEU A 96 15.97 10.33 3.96
C LEU A 96 16.63 9.45 5.04
N CYS A 97 16.01 8.33 5.43
CA CYS A 97 16.49 7.47 6.51
C CYS A 97 15.89 6.05 6.53
N PRO A 98 16.55 5.07 7.20
CA PRO A 98 15.97 3.75 7.44
C PRO A 98 14.58 3.84 8.09
N THR A 99 13.58 3.20 7.47
CA THR A 99 12.17 3.39 7.81
C THR A 99 11.48 2.06 8.06
N LEU A 100 10.75 1.95 9.18
CA LEU A 100 9.86 0.83 9.48
C LEU A 100 8.45 1.34 9.76
N VAL A 101 7.44 0.59 9.34
CA VAL A 101 6.06 0.80 9.75
C VAL A 101 5.80 0.01 11.02
N LEU A 102 5.42 0.70 12.09
CA LEU A 102 5.18 0.11 13.40
C LEU A 102 3.98 0.81 14.04
N GLY A 103 2.98 0.05 14.46
CA GLY A 103 1.77 0.61 15.05
C GLY A 103 0.92 -0.42 15.79
N PRO A 104 -0.03 0.04 16.60
CA PRO A 104 -0.96 -0.83 17.32
C PRO A 104 -2.06 -1.32 16.37
N GLY A 105 -2.68 -2.46 16.70
CA GLY A 105 -3.90 -2.92 16.03
C GLY A 105 -3.69 -4.12 15.13
N SER A 106 -4.65 -4.33 14.23
CA SER A 106 -4.64 -5.41 13.26
C SER A 106 -5.10 -4.88 11.91
N ILE A 107 -4.38 -5.24 10.86
CA ILE A 107 -4.76 -4.88 9.48
C ILE A 107 -6.13 -5.44 9.10
N ASN A 108 -6.56 -6.53 9.73
CA ASN A 108 -7.87 -7.13 9.49
C ASN A 108 -9.03 -6.23 9.93
N GLN A 109 -8.79 -5.28 10.85
CA GLN A 109 -9.81 -4.33 11.31
C GLN A 109 -9.76 -2.98 10.57
N ALA A 110 -8.68 -2.70 9.84
CA ALA A 110 -8.53 -1.46 9.09
C ALA A 110 -9.54 -1.41 7.92
N HIS A 111 -10.08 -0.21 7.65
CA HIS A 111 -11.04 0.04 6.57
C HIS A 111 -12.32 -0.82 6.61
N GLN A 112 -12.67 -1.37 7.78
CA GLN A 112 -13.96 -2.01 7.98
C GLN A 112 -15.01 -0.97 8.41
N PRO A 113 -16.31 -1.18 8.13
CA PRO A 113 -17.37 -0.24 8.54
C PRO A 113 -17.42 0.02 10.05
N ASP A 114 -16.98 -0.95 10.85
CA ASP A 114 -16.89 -0.91 12.30
C ASP A 114 -15.43 -0.81 12.79
N GLU A 115 -14.54 -0.13 12.04
CA GLU A 115 -13.13 0.06 12.41
C GLU A 115 -12.94 0.45 13.89
N TYR A 116 -12.08 -0.28 14.59
CA TYR A 116 -11.73 -0.03 15.99
C TYR A 116 -10.29 -0.44 16.29
N LEU A 117 -9.76 0.08 17.41
CA LEU A 117 -8.50 -0.40 17.99
C LEU A 117 -8.79 -1.11 19.32
N GLU A 118 -8.41 -2.38 19.44
CA GLU A 118 -8.53 -3.06 20.73
C GLU A 118 -7.62 -2.41 21.78
N THR A 119 -8.18 -2.15 22.95
CA THR A 119 -7.44 -1.50 24.06
C THR A 119 -6.23 -2.30 24.51
N ARG A 120 -6.22 -3.64 24.28
CA ARG A 120 -5.05 -4.50 24.54
C ARG A 120 -3.80 -4.08 23.76
N PHE A 121 -3.92 -3.41 22.61
CA PHE A 121 -2.77 -2.92 21.85
C PHE A 121 -2.18 -1.62 22.43
N ILE A 122 -2.96 -0.84 23.18
CA ILE A 122 -2.55 0.52 23.58
C ILE A 122 -1.33 0.50 24.51
N LYS A 123 -1.41 -0.25 25.62
CA LYS A 123 -0.35 -0.24 26.64
C LYS A 123 0.97 -0.82 26.11
N PRO A 124 0.99 -2.01 25.46
CA PRO A 124 2.23 -2.57 24.92
C PRO A 124 2.88 -1.67 23.87
N THR A 125 2.10 -1.06 22.98
CA THR A 125 2.66 -0.17 21.95
C THR A 125 3.25 1.10 22.55
N ARG A 126 2.62 1.68 23.59
CA ARG A 126 3.19 2.84 24.31
C ARG A 126 4.52 2.50 24.98
N GLU A 127 4.62 1.33 25.60
CA GLU A 127 5.85 0.82 26.22
C GLU A 127 6.95 0.61 25.16
N LEU A 128 6.62 -0.03 24.03
CA LEU A 128 7.54 -0.24 22.91
C LEU A 128 8.06 1.08 22.33
N ILE A 129 7.18 2.04 22.02
CA ILE A 129 7.61 3.35 21.48
C ILE A 129 8.56 4.03 22.48
N SER A 130 8.26 3.96 23.78
CA SER A 130 9.11 4.54 24.81
C SER A 130 10.49 3.87 24.86
N GLN A 131 10.55 2.54 24.72
CA GLN A 131 11.81 1.79 24.65
C GLN A 131 12.62 2.12 23.38
N VAL A 132 11.96 2.25 22.23
CA VAL A 132 12.58 2.64 20.96
C VAL A 132 13.19 4.04 21.08
N VAL A 133 12.43 5.01 21.55
CA VAL A 133 12.93 6.38 21.75
C VAL A 133 14.08 6.40 22.75
N HIS A 134 13.97 5.69 23.88
CA HIS A 134 15.06 5.61 24.84
C HIS A 134 16.34 5.00 24.24
N HIS A 135 16.21 3.93 23.42
CA HIS A 135 17.35 3.29 22.77
C HIS A 135 18.04 4.18 21.73
N PHE A 136 17.29 4.99 20.97
CA PHE A 136 17.89 5.78 19.88
C PHE A 136 18.20 7.23 20.24
N CYS A 137 17.59 7.78 21.29
CA CYS A 137 17.70 9.20 21.62
C CYS A 137 18.32 9.49 23.01
N TRP A 138 18.41 8.50 23.90
CA TRP A 138 18.93 8.65 25.27
C TRP A 138 20.22 7.86 25.52
N HIS A 139 21.01 7.66 24.47
CA HIS A 139 22.37 7.11 24.54
C HIS A 139 23.40 8.17 24.13
#